data_AF-A0A7W1AKT1-F1
#
_entry.id   AF-A0A7W1AKT1-F1
#
_cell.length_a   1.000
_cell.length_b   1.000
_cell.length_c   1.000
_cell.angle_alpha   90.00
_cell.angle_beta   90.00
_cell.angle_gamma   90.00
#
_symmetry.space_group_name_H-M   'P 1'
#
loop_
_entity.id
_entity.type
_entity.pdbx_description
1 polymer ?
#
loop_
_entity_poly.entity_id
_entity_poly.type
_entity_poly.pdbx_seq_one_letter_code
_entity_poly.pdbx_strand_id
1 'polypeptide(L)'
;MKAKFKSRLVVGLCVALTACVGADKLSSAEFEEGSPPNPPPLGAIPVPQPTGGDIINQAAAVRLGKALFWDIQAGGDGQTACASCHFQAGADNRKRNTIHPGPNNQFQVVSGPGQLWNGASFSSDDIAGSQGVVRTSFTSINSDPNVAADVCTQQSDPAFGLNRQVTGRNTPSVIAAV
;
A
#
# COMPACT_ATOMS: atom_id res chain seq x y z
N MET A 1 -19.88 -61.59 -48.27
CA MET A 1 -19.08 -62.83 -48.09
C MET A 1 -18.06 -62.60 -47.00
N LYS A 2 -17.92 -63.57 -46.09
CA LYS A 2 -17.16 -63.49 -44.83
C LYS A 2 -15.65 -63.49 -45.10
N ALA A 3 -14.89 -62.54 -44.53
CA ALA A 3 -13.43 -62.65 -44.44
C ALA A 3 -13.02 -62.49 -42.97
N LYS A 4 -12.51 -63.59 -42.41
CA LYS A 4 -12.03 -63.73 -41.03
C LYS A 4 -10.65 -63.10 -40.93
N PHE A 5 -10.42 -62.18 -39.99
CA PHE A 5 -9.07 -61.76 -39.61
C PHE A 5 -8.78 -62.21 -38.18
N LYS A 6 -7.71 -63.00 -38.04
CA LYS A 6 -7.30 -63.68 -36.81
C LYS A 6 -6.55 -62.71 -35.90
N SER A 7 -6.92 -62.75 -34.62
CA SER A 7 -6.22 -62.12 -33.49
C SER A 7 -4.73 -62.49 -33.45
N ARG A 8 -3.86 -61.48 -33.33
CA ARG A 8 -2.49 -61.65 -32.88
C ARG A 8 -2.26 -60.73 -31.69
N LEU A 9 -2.24 -61.37 -30.53
CA LEU A 9 -1.77 -60.86 -29.25
C LEU A 9 -0.36 -60.28 -29.40
N VAL A 10 -0.22 -58.97 -29.24
CA VAL A 10 1.08 -58.33 -29.00
C VAL A 10 1.14 -58.03 -27.51
N VAL A 11 1.93 -58.82 -26.79
CA VAL A 11 2.30 -58.57 -25.40
C VAL A 11 3.21 -57.35 -25.38
N GLY A 12 2.63 -56.18 -25.16
CA GLY A 12 3.35 -54.93 -24.93
C GLY A 12 3.83 -54.88 -23.48
N LEU A 13 5.14 -54.96 -23.31
CA LEU A 13 5.87 -54.77 -22.06
C LEU A 13 5.50 -53.42 -21.42
N CYS A 14 4.69 -53.44 -20.36
CA CYS A 14 4.45 -52.28 -19.52
C CYS A 14 5.68 -52.03 -18.62
N VAL A 15 6.48 -51.03 -18.96
CA VAL A 15 7.48 -50.47 -18.04
C VAL A 15 6.71 -49.64 -17.01
N ALA A 16 6.51 -50.21 -15.82
CA ALA A 16 5.96 -49.50 -14.68
C ALA A 16 7.01 -48.51 -14.17
N LEU A 17 6.80 -47.22 -14.43
CA LEU A 17 7.57 -46.14 -13.85
C LEU A 17 7.06 -45.90 -12.41
N THR A 18 7.64 -46.60 -11.45
CA THR A 18 7.34 -46.40 -10.02
C THR A 18 7.96 -45.09 -9.57
N ALA A 19 7.19 -44.00 -9.57
CA ALA A 19 7.58 -42.75 -8.94
C ALA A 19 7.55 -42.94 -7.40
N CYS A 20 8.72 -42.97 -6.77
CA CYS A 20 8.85 -42.87 -5.32
C CYS A 20 8.48 -41.43 -4.90
N VAL A 21 7.25 -41.23 -4.43
CA VAL A 21 6.89 -39.99 -3.72
C VAL A 21 7.47 -40.11 -2.32
N GLY A 22 8.65 -39.51 -2.13
CA GLY A 22 9.20 -39.25 -0.79
C GLY A 22 8.27 -38.29 -0.06
N ALA A 23 7.77 -38.71 1.10
CA ALA A 23 7.07 -37.83 2.02
C ALA A 23 8.09 -36.93 2.74
N ASP A 24 8.51 -35.87 2.08
CA ASP A 24 9.26 -34.81 2.75
C ASP A 24 8.33 -34.11 3.73
N LYS A 25 8.61 -34.29 5.02
CA LYS A 25 7.95 -33.57 6.09
C LYS A 25 8.27 -32.08 5.93
N LEU A 26 7.31 -31.33 5.40
CA LEU A 26 7.29 -29.87 5.50
C LEU A 26 7.10 -29.52 6.98
N SER A 27 8.21 -29.33 7.68
CA SER A 27 8.23 -28.68 8.99
C SER A 27 7.89 -27.21 8.76
N SER A 28 6.72 -26.78 9.22
CA SER A 28 6.39 -25.37 9.32
C SER A 28 7.41 -24.69 10.24
N ALA A 29 8.26 -23.85 9.67
CA ALA A 29 9.04 -22.92 10.44
C ALA A 29 8.10 -21.83 10.94
N GLU A 30 7.84 -21.83 12.24
CA GLU A 30 7.14 -20.76 12.93
C GLU A 30 8.10 -19.55 12.97
N PHE A 31 7.90 -18.59 12.07
CA PHE A 31 8.51 -17.28 12.21
C PHE A 31 7.75 -16.55 13.32
N GLU A 32 8.32 -16.54 14.52
CA GLU A 32 8.01 -15.53 15.54
C GLU A 32 8.42 -14.17 14.96
N GLU A 33 7.47 -13.47 14.33
CA GLU A 33 7.65 -12.08 13.91
C GLU A 33 7.68 -11.21 15.17
N GLY A 34 8.86 -11.13 15.80
CA GLY A 34 9.14 -10.05 16.74
C GLY A 34 8.85 -8.73 16.02
N SER A 35 7.93 -7.93 16.56
CA SER A 35 7.48 -6.69 15.93
C SER A 35 8.68 -5.89 15.40
N PRO A 36 8.64 -5.43 14.15
CA PRO A 36 9.77 -4.72 13.56
C PRO A 36 10.16 -3.55 14.47
N PRO A 37 11.47 -3.31 14.65
CA PRO A 37 11.94 -2.25 15.53
C PRO A 37 11.31 -0.93 15.09
N ASN A 38 10.94 -0.11 16.07
CA ASN A 38 10.40 1.22 15.80
C ASN A 38 11.35 1.96 14.85
N PRO A 39 10.82 2.58 13.79
CA PRO A 39 11.64 3.31 12.85
C PRO A 39 12.43 4.40 13.59
N PRO A 40 13.71 4.61 13.25
CA PRO A 40 14.51 5.64 13.88
C PRO A 40 13.90 7.04 13.66
N PRO A 41 14.24 8.03 14.51
CA PRO A 41 13.78 9.40 14.35
C PRO A 41 14.10 9.94 12.96
N LEU A 42 13.19 10.73 12.37
CA LEU A 42 13.38 11.25 11.01
C LEU A 42 14.66 12.07 10.83
N GLY A 43 15.14 12.76 11.87
CA GLY A 43 16.41 13.51 11.82
C GLY A 43 17.66 12.63 11.68
N ALA A 44 17.56 11.33 11.99
CA ALA A 44 18.63 10.36 11.78
C ALA A 44 18.58 9.74 10.37
N ILE A 45 17.50 9.98 9.63
CA ILE A 45 17.34 9.50 8.25
C ILE A 45 17.87 10.59 7.30
N PRO A 46 18.91 10.30 6.48
CA PRO A 46 19.37 11.22 5.47
C PRO A 46 18.21 11.65 4.56
N VAL A 47 18.14 12.95 4.24
CA VAL A 47 17.14 13.43 3.28
C VAL A 47 17.37 12.68 1.96
N PRO A 48 16.37 11.93 1.46
CA PRO A 48 16.50 11.21 0.21
C PRO A 48 16.93 12.17 -0.90
N GLN A 49 18.06 11.88 -1.52
CA GLN A 49 18.47 12.62 -2.70
C GLN A 49 17.69 12.07 -3.90
N PRO A 50 17.36 12.92 -4.89
CA PRO A 50 16.72 12.46 -6.11
C PRO A 50 17.52 11.32 -6.75
N THR A 51 16.87 10.18 -6.98
CA THR A 51 17.45 9.02 -7.67
C THR A 51 17.03 9.02 -9.14
N GLY A 52 17.99 9.13 -10.06
CA GLY A 52 17.76 9.14 -11.50
C GLY A 52 17.52 10.54 -12.10
N GLY A 53 17.95 10.72 -13.36
CA GLY A 53 17.93 12.01 -14.06
C GLY A 53 19.09 12.94 -13.66
N ASP A 54 19.57 13.74 -14.62
CA ASP A 54 20.61 14.73 -14.37
C ASP A 54 19.97 16.03 -13.86
N ILE A 55 20.00 16.26 -12.55
CA ILE A 55 19.61 17.55 -11.96
C ILE A 55 20.74 18.55 -12.19
N ILE A 56 20.64 19.30 -13.29
CA ILE A 56 21.61 20.34 -13.64
C ILE A 56 21.50 21.59 -12.75
N ASN A 57 20.39 21.76 -12.02
CA ASN A 57 20.16 22.88 -11.12
C ASN A 57 19.34 22.48 -9.88
N GLN A 58 20.05 22.14 -8.80
CA GLN A 58 19.44 21.71 -7.54
C GLN A 58 18.53 22.78 -6.93
N ALA A 59 18.93 24.06 -7.00
CA ALA A 59 18.14 25.15 -6.44
C ALA A 59 16.79 25.31 -7.16
N ALA A 60 16.75 25.14 -8.48
CA ALA A 60 15.53 25.14 -9.27
C ALA A 60 14.64 23.92 -8.93
N ALA A 61 15.23 22.73 -8.82
CA ALA A 61 14.50 21.51 -8.44
C ALA A 61 13.84 21.65 -7.05
N VAL A 62 14.56 22.21 -6.08
CA VAL A 62 14.00 22.49 -4.74
C VAL A 62 12.82 23.47 -4.81
N ARG A 63 12.92 24.54 -5.62
CA ARG A 63 11.82 25.51 -5.81
C ARG A 63 10.60 24.85 -6.45
N LEU A 64 10.81 24.02 -7.48
CA LEU A 64 9.76 23.27 -8.14
C LEU A 64 9.06 22.31 -7.17
N GLY A 65 9.83 21.54 -6.39
CA GLY A 65 9.26 20.62 -5.39
C GLY A 65 8.41 21.34 -4.34
N LYS A 66 8.83 22.53 -3.88
CA LYS A 66 8.03 23.35 -2.97
C LYS A 66 6.73 23.85 -3.60
N ALA A 67 6.72 24.13 -4.90
CA ALA A 67 5.49 24.50 -5.62
C ALA A 67 4.55 23.28 -5.74
N LEU A 68 5.07 22.15 -6.22
CA LEU A 68 4.30 20.91 -6.40
C LEU A 68 3.70 20.37 -5.11
N PHE A 69 4.34 20.63 -3.96
CA PHE A 69 3.81 20.21 -2.65
C PHE A 69 2.39 20.73 -2.37
N TRP A 70 2.02 21.87 -2.96
CA TRP A 70 0.71 22.51 -2.79
C TRP A 70 -0.18 22.39 -4.03
N ASP A 71 0.28 21.74 -5.09
CA ASP A 71 -0.45 21.66 -6.35
C ASP A 71 -1.39 20.46 -6.36
N ILE A 72 -2.69 20.72 -6.46
CA ILE A 72 -3.73 19.66 -6.52
C ILE A 72 -3.63 18.85 -7.82
N GLN A 73 -3.06 19.41 -8.89
CA GLN A 73 -2.86 18.70 -10.16
C GLN A 73 -1.75 17.66 -10.09
N ALA A 74 -0.90 17.71 -9.05
CA ALA A 74 0.06 16.65 -8.79
C ALA A 74 -0.60 15.39 -8.17
N GLY A 75 -1.84 15.51 -7.67
CA GLY A 75 -2.62 14.39 -7.17
C GLY A 75 -3.48 13.76 -8.26
N GLY A 76 -3.48 12.44 -8.35
CA GLY A 76 -4.25 11.73 -9.39
C GLY A 76 -5.77 11.85 -9.27
N ASP A 77 -6.30 12.30 -8.13
CA ASP A 77 -7.74 12.59 -7.99
C ASP A 77 -8.11 14.03 -8.40
N GLY A 78 -7.13 14.85 -8.77
CA GLY A 78 -7.30 16.25 -9.14
C GLY A 78 -7.77 17.16 -7.99
N GLN A 79 -7.74 16.68 -6.74
CA GLN A 79 -8.30 17.37 -5.57
C GLN A 79 -7.36 17.35 -4.35
N THR A 80 -6.43 16.40 -4.29
CA THR A 80 -5.53 16.19 -3.16
C THR A 80 -4.10 16.58 -3.53
N ALA A 81 -3.54 17.58 -2.85
CA ALA A 81 -2.10 17.87 -2.89
C ALA A 81 -1.38 17.20 -1.72
N CYS A 82 -0.04 17.17 -1.71
CA CYS A 82 0.72 16.69 -0.55
C CYS A 82 0.34 17.48 0.72
N ALA A 83 0.21 18.80 0.57
CA ALA A 83 -0.18 19.70 1.65
C ALA A 83 -1.59 19.44 2.21
N SER A 84 -2.51 18.81 1.47
CA SER A 84 -3.87 18.54 1.94
C SER A 84 -3.91 17.69 3.21
N CYS A 85 -2.87 16.89 3.45
CA CYS A 85 -2.71 16.07 4.64
C CYS A 85 -1.48 16.47 5.48
N HIS A 86 -0.47 17.14 4.89
CA HIS A 86 0.75 17.56 5.57
C HIS A 86 0.81 19.07 5.86
N PHE A 87 -0.34 19.70 6.13
CA PHE A 87 -0.45 21.17 6.30
C PHE A 87 0.02 21.68 7.66
N GLN A 88 0.02 20.85 8.71
CA GLN A 88 0.37 21.29 10.06
C GLN A 88 1.74 20.75 10.45
N ALA A 89 2.80 21.50 10.19
CA ALA A 89 4.16 21.07 10.49
C ALA A 89 4.44 19.67 9.90
N GLY A 90 4.02 19.43 8.66
CA GLY A 90 4.18 18.13 8.00
C GLY A 90 3.26 17.02 8.54
N ALA A 91 2.32 17.34 9.45
CA ALA A 91 1.36 16.40 10.01
C ALA A 91 -0.10 16.75 9.67
N ASP A 92 -0.95 15.75 9.86
CA ASP A 92 -2.40 15.85 9.73
C ASP A 92 -3.02 15.92 11.13
N ASN A 93 -3.60 17.07 11.49
CA ASN A 93 -4.26 17.24 12.79
C ASN A 93 -5.79 17.04 12.70
N ARG A 94 -6.31 16.55 11.57
CA ARG A 94 -7.72 16.21 11.43
C ARG A 94 -8.05 14.99 12.29
N LYS A 95 -9.34 14.80 12.54
CA LYS A 95 -9.87 13.69 13.35
C LYS A 95 -10.62 12.65 12.54
N ARG A 96 -10.89 12.91 11.27
CA ARG A 96 -11.66 12.03 10.38
C ARG A 96 -10.73 11.28 9.44
N ASN A 97 -10.91 9.96 9.36
CA ASN A 97 -10.07 9.09 8.52
C ASN A 97 -8.58 9.19 8.90
N THR A 98 -8.28 9.17 10.20
CA THR A 98 -6.91 9.30 10.71
C THR A 98 -6.50 8.12 11.59
N ILE A 99 -7.30 7.04 11.62
CA ILE A 99 -7.00 5.84 12.39
C ILE A 99 -6.69 4.68 11.43
N HIS A 100 -5.58 3.98 11.69
CA HIS A 100 -5.22 2.71 11.07
C HIS A 100 -5.48 1.56 12.07
N PRO A 101 -6.04 0.42 11.63
CA PRO A 101 -6.47 -0.68 12.50
C PRO A 101 -5.33 -1.56 13.07
N GLY A 102 -4.13 -0.99 13.19
CA GLY A 102 -2.93 -1.72 13.63
C GLY A 102 -2.55 -2.96 12.79
N PRO A 103 -1.59 -3.76 13.30
CA PRO A 103 -1.21 -5.04 12.70
C PRO A 103 -2.29 -6.13 12.71
N ASN A 104 -3.23 -6.12 13.68
CA ASN A 104 -4.29 -7.13 13.73
C ASN A 104 -5.47 -6.85 12.79
N ASN A 105 -5.44 -5.72 12.08
CA ASN A 105 -6.44 -5.29 11.11
C ASN A 105 -7.86 -5.14 11.68
N GLN A 106 -7.99 -4.79 12.97
CA GLN A 106 -9.26 -4.50 13.63
C GLN A 106 -9.26 -3.09 14.22
N PHE A 107 -10.24 -2.27 13.84
CA PHE A 107 -10.44 -0.97 14.49
C PHE A 107 -11.03 -1.18 15.89
N GLN A 108 -10.37 -0.66 16.93
CA GLN A 108 -10.89 -0.72 18.31
C GLN A 108 -11.09 0.67 18.93
N VAL A 109 -10.37 1.72 18.50
CA VAL A 109 -10.60 3.11 18.97
C VAL A 109 -11.71 3.82 18.19
N VAL A 110 -12.07 3.30 17.02
CA VAL A 110 -13.23 3.72 16.21
C VAL A 110 -13.99 2.48 15.75
N SER A 111 -15.25 2.65 15.35
CA SER A 111 -16.12 1.53 14.90
C SER A 111 -15.80 1.02 13.48
N GLY A 112 -14.84 1.62 12.79
CA GLY A 112 -14.43 1.24 11.43
C GLY A 112 -13.70 2.35 10.68
N PRO A 113 -13.40 2.13 9.39
CA PRO A 113 -12.83 3.17 8.53
C PRO A 113 -13.86 4.29 8.29
N GLY A 114 -13.40 5.47 7.88
CA GLY A 114 -14.32 6.59 7.59
C GLY A 114 -14.68 7.47 8.81
N GLN A 115 -14.36 7.00 10.01
CA GLN A 115 -14.93 7.52 11.25
C GLN A 115 -14.18 8.74 11.81
N LEU A 116 -14.89 9.46 12.68
CA LEU A 116 -14.33 10.52 13.52
C LEU A 116 -13.71 9.90 14.77
N TRP A 117 -12.46 10.21 15.04
CA TRP A 117 -11.83 9.96 16.32
C TRP A 117 -12.17 11.10 17.30
N ASN A 118 -12.73 10.74 18.46
CA ASN A 118 -13.17 11.70 19.47
C ASN A 118 -12.11 12.04 20.53
N GLY A 119 -10.86 11.58 20.34
CA GLY A 119 -9.80 11.73 21.34
C GLY A 119 -9.75 10.61 22.39
N ALA A 120 -10.43 9.48 22.14
CA ALA A 120 -10.27 8.27 22.93
C ALA A 120 -8.78 7.89 23.07
N SER A 121 -8.37 7.52 24.28
CA SER A 121 -7.02 7.03 24.55
C SER A 121 -6.76 5.72 23.80
N PHE A 122 -5.54 5.58 23.26
CA PHE A 122 -5.10 4.34 22.64
C PHE A 122 -4.73 3.33 23.73
N SER A 123 -5.56 2.30 23.90
CA SER A 123 -5.25 1.11 24.69
C SER A 123 -5.12 -0.16 23.81
N SER A 124 -5.18 0.01 22.49
CA SER A 124 -5.08 -1.03 21.47
C SER A 124 -3.87 -0.82 20.57
N ASP A 125 -3.72 -1.65 19.53
CA ASP A 125 -2.69 -1.53 18.50
C ASP A 125 -3.05 -0.56 17.36
N ASP A 126 -4.18 0.16 17.48
CA ASP A 126 -4.57 1.21 16.53
C ASP A 126 -3.55 2.36 16.51
N ILE A 127 -3.42 2.97 15.34
CA ILE A 127 -2.39 3.98 15.07
C ILE A 127 -3.05 5.27 14.57
N ALA A 128 -2.69 6.40 15.17
CA ALA A 128 -3.10 7.73 14.72
C ALA A 128 -2.19 8.22 13.58
N GLY A 129 -2.63 8.05 12.34
CA GLY A 129 -1.90 8.47 11.15
C GLY A 129 -2.53 9.66 10.42
N SER A 130 -1.94 10.00 9.27
CA SER A 130 -2.51 10.97 8.33
C SER A 130 -3.57 10.32 7.45
N GLN A 131 -4.60 11.07 7.12
CA GLN A 131 -5.55 10.68 6.09
C GLN A 131 -4.83 10.59 4.74
N GLY A 132 -5.07 9.52 4.00
CA GLY A 132 -4.60 9.32 2.63
C GLY A 132 -5.68 9.54 1.58
N VAL A 133 -5.41 9.09 0.37
CA VAL A 133 -6.40 8.99 -0.72
C VAL A 133 -7.15 7.65 -0.63
N VAL A 134 -8.24 7.55 -1.39
CA VAL A 134 -8.93 6.27 -1.59
C VAL A 134 -8.04 5.37 -2.45
N ARG A 135 -8.07 4.06 -2.20
CA ARG A 135 -7.32 3.09 -3.03
C ARG A 135 -7.94 3.03 -4.43
N THR A 136 -7.13 3.28 -5.44
CA THR A 136 -7.54 3.20 -6.85
C THR A 136 -6.47 2.51 -7.69
N SER A 137 -6.88 1.95 -8.83
CA SER A 137 -5.97 1.49 -9.88
C SER A 137 -5.99 2.50 -11.02
N PHE A 138 -4.82 3.07 -11.31
CA PHE A 138 -4.63 3.91 -12.49
C PHE A 138 -4.96 3.13 -13.76
N THR A 139 -5.68 3.79 -14.68
CA THR A 139 -6.02 3.23 -15.99
C THR A 139 -5.39 4.07 -17.09
N SER A 140 -5.63 5.38 -17.08
CA SER A 140 -5.08 6.32 -18.04
C SER A 140 -5.13 7.75 -17.53
N ILE A 141 -4.39 8.63 -18.19
CA ILE A 141 -4.58 10.08 -18.04
C ILE A 141 -5.85 10.46 -18.82
N ASN A 142 -6.63 11.41 -18.31
CA ASN A 142 -7.78 11.93 -19.03
C ASN A 142 -7.32 12.73 -20.27
N SER A 143 -7.95 12.50 -21.42
CA SER A 143 -7.61 13.21 -22.65
C SER A 143 -8.16 14.64 -22.71
N ASP A 144 -9.15 14.98 -21.87
CA ASP A 144 -9.62 16.36 -21.72
C ASP A 144 -8.67 17.15 -20.81
N PRO A 145 -7.97 18.19 -21.34
CA PRO A 145 -7.02 18.98 -20.54
C PRO A 145 -7.69 19.81 -19.43
N ASN A 146 -9.02 19.89 -19.41
CA ASN A 146 -9.75 20.59 -18.35
C ASN A 146 -10.12 19.68 -17.18
N VAL A 147 -9.79 18.38 -17.25
CA VAL A 147 -10.03 17.42 -16.18
C VAL A 147 -8.70 17.01 -15.56
N ALA A 148 -8.43 17.54 -14.36
CA ALA A 148 -7.18 17.26 -13.63
C ALA A 148 -7.10 15.84 -13.05
N ALA A 149 -8.24 15.15 -12.89
CA ALA A 149 -8.27 13.81 -12.33
C ALA A 149 -7.85 12.75 -13.36
N ASP A 150 -6.98 11.83 -12.94
CA ASP A 150 -6.66 10.62 -13.67
C ASP A 150 -7.89 9.72 -13.81
N VAL A 151 -7.92 8.94 -14.89
CA VAL A 151 -8.91 7.87 -15.04
C VAL A 151 -8.44 6.69 -14.20
N CYS A 152 -9.15 6.47 -13.10
CA CYS A 152 -8.85 5.40 -12.15
C CYS A 152 -10.10 4.56 -11.86
N THR A 153 -9.89 3.28 -11.55
CA THR A 153 -10.94 2.40 -11.00
C THR A 153 -10.77 2.30 -9.49
N GLN A 154 -11.83 2.58 -8.74
CA GLN A 154 -11.78 2.47 -7.28
C GLN A 154 -11.62 1.01 -6.87
N GLN A 155 -10.74 0.74 -5.92
CA GLN A 155 -10.46 -0.59 -5.40
C GLN A 155 -10.89 -0.65 -3.94
N SER A 156 -11.55 -1.74 -3.55
CA SER A 156 -11.82 -1.98 -2.14
C SER A 156 -10.55 -2.44 -1.44
N ASP A 157 -10.22 -1.79 -0.35
CA ASP A 157 -9.15 -2.23 0.54
C ASP A 157 -9.70 -3.21 1.61
N PRO A 158 -8.96 -4.25 2.02
CA PRO A 158 -9.41 -5.19 3.05
C PRO A 158 -9.71 -4.55 4.41
N ALA A 159 -8.97 -3.50 4.77
CA ALA A 159 -9.10 -2.79 6.03
C ALA A 159 -10.07 -1.60 5.90
N PHE A 160 -9.89 -0.82 4.82
CA PHE A 160 -10.57 0.47 4.68
C PHE A 160 -11.81 0.42 3.76
N GLY A 161 -12.07 -0.68 3.06
CA GLY A 161 -13.12 -0.77 2.06
C GLY A 161 -12.93 0.29 0.97
N LEU A 162 -13.98 1.07 0.72
CA LEU A 162 -13.96 2.20 -0.23
C LEU A 162 -13.56 3.54 0.40
N ASN A 163 -13.12 3.54 1.66
CA ASN A 163 -12.72 4.76 2.37
C ASN A 163 -11.26 5.15 2.05
N ARG A 164 -10.90 6.36 2.49
CA ARG A 164 -9.51 6.84 2.46
C ARG A 164 -8.62 5.95 3.31
N GLN A 165 -7.44 5.66 2.78
CA GLN A 165 -6.41 4.86 3.47
C GLN A 165 -5.77 5.70 4.58
N VAL A 166 -5.22 5.04 5.59
CA VAL A 166 -4.37 5.67 6.63
C VAL A 166 -3.06 4.89 6.68
N THR A 167 -1.94 5.53 6.97
CA THR A 167 -0.67 4.80 7.14
C THR A 167 -0.59 4.16 8.52
N GLY A 168 -0.03 2.95 8.61
CA GLY A 168 0.27 2.26 9.88
C GLY A 168 1.44 2.86 10.66
N ARG A 169 1.65 4.17 10.58
CA ARG A 169 2.68 4.91 11.33
C ARG A 169 2.10 6.23 11.80
N ASN A 170 2.41 6.60 13.03
CA ASN A 170 2.09 7.93 13.54
C ASN A 170 2.75 9.00 12.69
N THR A 171 1.98 10.01 12.30
CA THR A 171 2.52 11.14 11.55
C THR A 171 3.33 12.03 12.49
N PRO A 172 4.65 12.17 12.28
CA PRO A 172 5.46 13.04 13.13
C PRO A 172 5.07 14.50 12.89
N SER A 173 4.72 15.22 13.94
CA SER A 173 4.56 16.68 13.87
C SER A 173 5.94 17.34 14.01
N VAL A 174 6.31 18.25 13.10
CA VAL A 174 7.54 19.03 13.26
C VAL A 174 7.36 20.26 14.16
N ILE A 175 6.65 20.10 15.27
CA ILE A 175 6.59 21.14 16.31
C ILE A 175 8.03 21.28 16.86
N ALA A 176 8.75 22.31 16.39
CA ALA A 176 10.17 22.62 16.59
C ALA A 176 11.20 22.14 15.52
N ALA A 177 10.83 21.86 14.26
CA ALA A 177 11.82 21.81 13.17
C ALA A 177 11.92 23.16 12.43
N VAL A 178 12.51 24.15 13.09
CA VAL A 178 13.18 25.30 12.48
C VAL A 178 14.42 25.61 13.30
#